data_AF-A0A437MVH4-F1
#
_entry.id   AF-A0A437MVH4-F1
#
_cell.length_a   1.000
_cell.length_b   1.000
_cell.length_c   1.000
_cell.angle_alpha   90.00
_cell.angle_beta   90.00
_cell.angle_gamma   90.00
#
_symmetry.space_group_name_H-M   'P 1'
#
loop_
_entity.id
_entity.type
_entity.pdbx_description
1 polymer ?
#
loop_
_entity_poly.entity_id
_entity_poly.type
_entity_poly.pdbx_seq_one_letter_code
_entity_poly.pdbx_strand_id
1 'polypeptide(L)'
;MKKLFITPIFLFIVSISLLYAQDTVKKAGIVKPQAAKPYQTQAATAPVNTDRSLAGQYRYLLTKTYNYQQPVIAAFYKNFSDSLKAERAALKQARTTLASQTATIRKLTTEATIKDQVISSSNAKVDEIKLLGMSFTKAAYNTLMWGLVIGFGVALVIVIFSTAGYKREAKYRVKLYEELSEEFQAYKAKANEKEKKLARELQTERNKLDELLGR
;
A
#
# COMPACT_ATOMS: atom_id res chain seq x y z
N MET A 1 -24.38 26.62 10.59
CA MET A 1 -23.49 27.24 9.58
C MET A 1 -22.10 27.29 10.19
N LYS A 2 -21.28 26.26 9.94
CA LYS A 2 -20.05 26.29 9.13
C LYS A 2 -18.97 27.30 9.59
N LYS A 3 -18.05 26.73 10.39
CA LYS A 3 -16.58 26.83 10.35
C LYS A 3 -15.93 28.21 10.51
N LEU A 4 -15.31 28.41 11.67
CA LEU A 4 -14.02 29.09 11.78
C LEU A 4 -13.32 28.70 13.09
N PHE A 5 -12.34 27.80 13.04
CA PHE A 5 -11.32 27.70 14.09
C PHE A 5 -9.97 27.46 13.41
N ILE A 6 -9.22 28.54 13.34
CA ILE A 6 -7.79 28.62 13.09
C ILE A 6 -7.13 28.46 14.46
N THR A 7 -6.32 27.43 14.67
CA THR A 7 -5.09 27.52 15.49
C THR A 7 -4.20 26.27 15.33
N PRO A 8 -2.89 26.41 15.61
CA PRO A 8 -1.80 25.56 15.12
C PRO A 8 -1.34 24.49 16.13
N ILE A 9 -0.48 23.61 15.62
CA ILE A 9 0.65 22.92 16.28
C ILE A 9 0.71 23.11 17.81
N PHE A 10 0.36 22.05 18.55
CA PHE A 10 0.85 21.82 19.91
C PHE A 10 1.16 20.32 20.08
N LEU A 11 2.45 20.06 20.21
CA LEU A 11 3.09 19.10 21.12
C LEU A 11 2.33 17.81 21.45
N PHE A 12 2.79 16.70 20.87
CA PHE A 12 2.73 15.39 21.52
C PHE A 12 4.16 14.88 21.72
N ILE A 13 4.83 15.42 22.75
CA ILE A 13 5.93 14.75 23.44
C ILE A 13 5.29 14.09 24.65
N VAL A 14 5.10 12.76 24.60
CA VAL A 14 5.06 11.91 25.79
C VAL A 14 5.82 10.63 25.47
N SER A 15 7.10 10.67 25.83
CA SER A 15 7.88 9.61 26.48
C SER A 15 7.25 8.23 26.58
N ILE A 16 7.77 7.27 25.81
CA ILE A 16 8.06 5.93 26.34
C ILE A 16 9.46 5.54 25.85
N SER A 17 10.44 5.81 26.70
CA SER A 17 11.66 5.01 26.79
C SER A 17 11.61 4.36 28.17
N LEU A 18 11.58 3.03 28.21
CA LEU A 18 12.21 2.15 29.18
C LEU A 18 11.69 0.73 28.92
N LEU A 19 12.52 -0.13 28.33
CA LEU A 19 12.77 -1.47 28.85
C LEU A 19 14.08 -1.99 28.23
N TYR A 20 15.19 -1.58 28.83
CA TYR A 20 16.33 -2.48 28.94
C TYR A 20 15.99 -3.45 30.06
N ALA A 21 15.89 -4.75 29.73
CA ALA A 21 15.99 -5.80 30.72
C ALA A 21 17.20 -6.66 30.33
N GLN A 22 18.34 -6.28 30.91
CA GLN A 22 19.51 -7.10 31.06
C GLN A 22 19.22 -8.07 32.21
N ASP A 23 18.85 -9.32 31.90
CA ASP A 23 18.79 -10.36 32.92
C ASP A 23 20.12 -11.10 32.98
N THR A 24 20.84 -10.83 34.07
CA THR A 24 22.06 -11.48 34.48
C THR A 24 21.81 -12.94 34.86
N VAL A 25 22.49 -13.85 34.17
CA VAL A 25 23.18 -15.05 34.67
C VAL A 25 22.63 -15.68 35.96
N LYS A 26 22.05 -16.88 35.84
CA LYS A 26 22.57 -18.12 36.47
C LYS A 26 21.74 -19.33 36.05
N LYS A 27 22.33 -20.23 35.26
CA LYS A 27 22.30 -21.67 35.56
C LYS A 27 23.30 -22.47 34.72
N ALA A 28 24.15 -23.15 35.47
CA ALA A 28 24.81 -24.42 35.21
C ALA A 28 25.72 -24.51 33.97
N GLY A 29 27.01 -24.69 34.26
CA GLY A 29 28.07 -24.86 33.28
C GLY A 29 27.83 -26.00 32.28
N ILE A 30 28.48 -25.84 31.15
CA ILE A 30 28.64 -26.84 30.11
C ILE A 30 29.48 -27.98 30.71
N VAL A 31 28.83 -29.00 31.26
CA VAL A 31 29.44 -30.32 31.41
C VAL A 31 29.51 -30.93 30.02
N LYS A 32 30.70 -30.84 29.43
CA LYS A 32 31.20 -31.67 28.34
C LYS A 32 30.71 -33.12 28.59
N PRO A 33 30.08 -33.82 27.63
CA PRO A 33 29.88 -35.25 27.79
C PRO A 33 31.27 -35.88 27.95
N GLN A 34 31.61 -36.28 29.17
CA GLN A 34 32.69 -37.21 29.39
C GLN A 34 32.36 -38.45 28.57
N ALA A 35 33.27 -38.83 27.69
CA ALA A 35 33.21 -40.10 26.98
C ALA A 35 32.84 -41.18 28.00
N ALA A 36 31.70 -41.84 27.77
CA ALA A 36 31.30 -42.97 28.57
C ALA A 36 32.43 -44.00 28.48
N LYS A 37 33.07 -44.28 29.62
CA LYS A 37 33.98 -45.42 29.72
C LYS A 37 33.18 -46.66 29.31
N PRO A 38 33.68 -47.49 28.39
CA PRO A 38 32.97 -48.69 28.00
C PRO A 38 32.78 -49.55 29.25
N TYR A 39 31.52 -49.81 29.61
CA TYR A 39 31.23 -50.90 30.53
C TYR A 39 31.77 -52.17 29.88
N GLN A 40 32.84 -52.70 30.46
CA GLN A 40 33.34 -54.02 30.11
C GLN A 40 32.28 -55.03 30.52
N THR A 41 31.52 -55.53 29.55
CA THR A 41 30.74 -56.74 29.73
C THR A 41 31.73 -57.89 29.83
N GLN A 42 32.12 -58.24 31.06
CA GLN A 42 32.79 -59.51 31.32
C GLN A 42 31.79 -60.62 30.96
N ALA A 43 32.07 -61.32 29.86
CA ALA A 43 31.34 -62.50 29.46
C ALA A 43 31.62 -63.63 30.45
N ALA A 44 30.86 -63.66 31.54
CA ALA A 44 30.66 -64.89 32.29
C ALA A 44 29.73 -65.78 31.47
N THR A 45 30.26 -66.90 30.98
CA THR A 45 29.53 -67.93 30.23
C THR A 45 28.52 -68.63 31.14
N ALA A 46 27.35 -68.03 31.30
CA ALA A 46 26.13 -68.68 31.77
C ALA A 46 25.41 -69.37 30.59
N PRO A 47 24.65 -70.46 30.83
CA PRO A 47 24.14 -71.33 29.76
C PRO A 47 23.38 -70.55 28.70
N VAL A 48 23.72 -70.77 27.43
CA VAL A 48 23.19 -70.05 26.28
C VAL A 48 21.66 -70.13 26.26
N ASN A 49 21.01 -68.99 26.49
CA ASN A 49 19.61 -68.83 26.15
C ASN A 49 19.51 -68.66 24.63
N THR A 50 18.86 -69.63 23.98
CA THR A 50 18.70 -69.68 22.52
C THR A 50 17.71 -68.65 21.98
N ASP A 51 16.93 -67.98 22.84
CA ASP A 51 16.00 -66.91 22.46
C ASP A 51 16.29 -65.61 23.22
N ARG A 52 16.78 -64.59 22.51
CA ARG A 52 17.05 -63.24 23.05
C ARG A 52 15.79 -62.42 23.32
N SER A 53 14.61 -62.89 22.91
CA SER A 53 13.36 -62.18 23.19
C SER A 53 13.09 -62.10 24.70
N LEU A 54 12.35 -61.09 25.13
CA LEU A 54 11.95 -60.93 26.53
C LEU A 54 11.17 -62.16 27.05
N ALA A 55 10.36 -62.79 26.19
CA ALA A 55 9.62 -64.00 26.50
C ALA A 55 10.54 -65.23 26.61
N GLY A 56 11.54 -65.34 25.74
CA GLY A 56 12.58 -66.37 25.80
C GLY A 56 13.46 -66.26 27.05
N GLN A 57 13.83 -65.02 27.40
CA GLN A 57 14.55 -64.71 28.64
C GLN A 57 13.74 -65.07 29.89
N TYR A 58 12.45 -64.78 29.92
CA TYR A 58 11.56 -65.20 31.01
C TYR A 58 11.44 -66.72 31.12
N ARG A 59 11.27 -67.43 29.99
CA ARG A 59 11.14 -68.90 29.97
C ARG A 59 12.39 -69.61 30.45
N TYR A 60 13.56 -69.07 30.12
CA TYR A 60 14.84 -69.55 30.62
C TYR A 60 15.05 -69.23 32.11
N LEU A 61 14.56 -68.09 32.59
CA LEU A 61 14.63 -67.77 34.02
C LEU A 61 13.77 -68.74 34.85
N LEU A 62 12.61 -69.15 34.33
CA LEU A 62 11.74 -70.16 34.96
C LEU A 62 12.41 -71.53 35.10
N THR A 63 13.25 -71.96 34.15
CA THR A 63 13.96 -73.26 34.25
C THR A 63 15.11 -73.24 35.25
N LYS A 64 15.58 -72.06 35.67
CA LYS A 64 16.68 -71.89 36.64
C LYS A 64 16.21 -71.48 38.04
N THR A 65 14.92 -71.27 38.26
CA THR A 65 14.38 -70.75 39.52
C THR A 65 13.50 -71.78 40.23
N TYR A 66 13.53 -71.77 41.55
CA TYR A 66 12.77 -72.70 42.38
C TYR A 66 11.25 -72.40 42.34
N ASN A 67 10.42 -73.43 42.55
CA ASN A 67 8.97 -73.37 42.35
C ASN A 67 8.28 -72.25 43.16
N TYR A 68 8.77 -71.96 44.37
CA TYR A 68 8.22 -70.90 45.22
C TYR A 68 8.50 -69.46 44.72
N GLN A 69 9.52 -69.27 43.87
CA GLN A 69 9.89 -67.96 43.32
C GLN A 69 9.16 -67.63 42.02
N GLN A 70 8.63 -68.66 41.34
CA GLN A 70 7.93 -68.51 40.06
C GLN A 70 6.73 -67.55 40.08
N PRO A 71 5.84 -67.53 41.10
CA PRO A 71 4.72 -66.58 41.10
C PRO A 71 5.17 -65.11 41.15
N VAL A 72 6.25 -64.81 41.87
CA VAL A 72 6.80 -63.45 41.97
C VAL A 72 7.40 -63.01 40.64
N ILE A 73 8.16 -63.90 39.98
CA ILE A 73 8.77 -63.63 38.68
C ILE A 73 7.68 -63.51 37.60
N ALA A 74 6.63 -64.32 37.66
CA ALA A 74 5.49 -64.26 36.75
C ALA A 74 4.72 -62.93 36.88
N ALA A 75 4.48 -62.48 38.12
CA ALA A 75 3.84 -61.19 38.37
C ALA A 75 4.70 -60.02 37.86
N PHE A 76 6.02 -60.07 38.09
CA PHE A 76 6.96 -59.07 37.56
C PHE A 76 6.97 -59.03 36.02
N TYR A 77 7.08 -60.20 35.38
CA TYR A 77 7.06 -60.29 33.92
C TYR A 77 5.74 -59.78 33.33
N LYS A 78 4.61 -60.10 33.97
CA LYS A 78 3.29 -59.59 33.58
C LYS A 78 3.26 -58.06 33.65
N ASN A 79 3.64 -57.48 34.78
CA ASN A 79 3.65 -56.02 34.96
C ASN A 79 4.59 -55.33 33.96
N PHE A 80 5.75 -55.91 33.71
CA PHE A 80 6.71 -55.39 32.74
C PHE A 80 6.18 -55.47 31.31
N SER A 81 5.59 -56.61 30.92
CA SER A 81 4.95 -56.81 29.62
C SER A 81 3.78 -55.85 29.40
N ASP A 82 2.95 -55.65 30.43
CA ASP A 82 1.79 -54.74 30.38
C ASP A 82 2.24 -53.28 30.27
N SER A 83 3.28 -52.87 31.02
CA SER A 83 3.88 -51.54 30.90
C SER A 83 4.46 -51.30 29.51
N LEU A 84 5.14 -52.30 28.95
CA LEU A 84 5.75 -52.20 27.62
C LEU A 84 4.70 -52.18 26.49
N LYS A 85 3.58 -52.89 26.67
CA LYS A 85 2.41 -52.78 25.78
C LYS A 85 1.76 -51.40 25.87
N ALA A 86 1.58 -50.86 27.08
CA ALA A 86 1.01 -49.53 27.29
C ALA A 86 1.88 -48.46 26.61
N GLU A 87 3.21 -48.51 26.80
CA GLU A 87 4.14 -47.58 26.17
C GLU A 87 4.12 -47.70 24.64
N ARG A 88 4.09 -48.92 24.09
CA ARG A 88 3.97 -49.13 22.64
C ARG A 88 2.66 -48.62 22.09
N ALA A 89 1.56 -48.77 22.82
CA ALA A 89 0.26 -48.24 22.43
C ALA A 89 0.26 -46.70 22.44
N ALA A 90 0.82 -46.08 23.47
CA ALA A 90 0.98 -44.64 23.57
C ALA A 90 1.88 -44.09 22.44
N LEU A 91 3.01 -44.74 22.14
CA LEU A 91 3.88 -44.39 21.02
C LEU A 91 3.17 -44.50 19.67
N LYS A 92 2.37 -45.56 19.47
CA LYS A 92 1.57 -45.72 18.26
C LYS A 92 0.56 -44.58 18.12
N GLN A 93 -0.16 -44.25 19.19
CA GLN A 93 -1.13 -43.16 19.20
C GLN A 93 -0.47 -41.81 18.94
N ALA A 94 0.66 -41.51 19.60
CA ALA A 94 1.43 -40.29 19.39
C ALA A 94 1.91 -40.17 17.93
N ARG A 95 2.39 -41.26 17.32
CA ARG A 95 2.79 -41.29 15.90
C ARG A 95 1.60 -41.05 14.97
N THR A 96 0.44 -41.63 15.25
CA THR A 96 -0.78 -41.40 14.47
C THR A 96 -1.23 -39.94 14.57
N THR A 97 -1.22 -39.36 15.77
CA THR A 97 -1.55 -37.94 15.98
C THR A 97 -0.56 -37.04 15.26
N LEU A 98 0.75 -37.32 15.33
CA LEU A 98 1.78 -36.55 14.64
C LEU A 98 1.61 -36.62 13.12
N ALA A 99 1.30 -37.80 12.57
CA ALA A 99 0.99 -37.96 11.16
C ALA A 99 -0.24 -37.13 10.75
N SER A 100 -1.31 -37.16 11.56
CA SER A 100 -2.52 -36.36 11.30
C SER A 100 -2.26 -34.85 11.36
N GLN A 101 -1.50 -34.39 12.36
CA GLN A 101 -1.11 -32.99 12.50
C GLN A 101 -0.22 -32.54 11.34
N THR A 102 0.71 -33.38 10.90
CA THR A 102 1.56 -33.09 9.73
C THR A 102 0.72 -32.97 8.45
N ALA A 103 -0.28 -33.83 8.27
CA ALA A 103 -1.20 -33.73 7.14
C ALA A 103 -2.04 -32.44 7.20
N THR A 104 -2.55 -32.07 8.37
CA THR A 104 -3.29 -30.82 8.57
C THR A 104 -2.41 -29.60 8.33
N ILE A 105 -1.17 -29.58 8.84
CA ILE A 105 -0.22 -28.50 8.61
C ILE A 105 0.04 -28.35 7.11
N ARG A 106 0.32 -29.45 6.40
CA ARG A 106 0.50 -29.41 4.93
C ARG A 106 -0.73 -28.83 4.23
N LYS A 107 -1.94 -29.28 4.60
CA LYS A 107 -3.19 -28.75 4.04
C LYS A 107 -3.34 -27.26 4.30
N LEU A 108 -3.13 -26.80 5.53
CA LEU A 108 -3.21 -25.39 5.90
C LEU A 108 -2.16 -24.55 5.17
N THR A 109 -0.93 -25.04 5.04
CA THR A 109 0.12 -24.35 4.27
C THR A 109 -0.27 -24.24 2.80
N THR A 110 -0.77 -25.31 2.19
CA THR A 110 -1.27 -25.29 0.81
C THR A 110 -2.44 -24.31 0.64
N GLU A 111 -3.42 -24.33 1.55
CA GLU A 111 -4.54 -23.39 1.52
C GLU A 111 -4.10 -21.94 1.71
N ALA A 112 -3.13 -21.67 2.58
CA ALA A 112 -2.55 -20.34 2.76
C ALA A 112 -1.87 -19.85 1.47
N THR A 113 -1.02 -20.68 0.86
CA THR A 113 -0.36 -20.35 -0.42
C THR A 113 -1.36 -20.11 -1.55
N ILE A 114 -2.42 -20.91 -1.63
CA ILE A 114 -3.49 -20.70 -2.61
C ILE A 114 -4.20 -19.38 -2.35
N LYS A 115 -4.53 -19.06 -1.09
CA LYS A 115 -5.17 -17.79 -0.74
C LYS A 115 -4.28 -16.59 -1.07
N ASP A 116 -2.98 -16.67 -0.79
CA ASP A 116 -2.03 -15.60 -1.16
C ASP A 116 -1.96 -15.41 -2.67
N GLN A 117 -2.00 -16.50 -3.45
CA GLN A 117 -2.06 -16.45 -4.91
C GLN A 117 -3.38 -15.85 -5.44
N VAL A 118 -4.51 -16.18 -4.79
CA VAL A 118 -5.81 -15.61 -5.12
C VAL A 118 -5.87 -14.13 -4.78
N ILE A 119 -5.35 -13.72 -3.61
CA ILE A 119 -5.32 -12.31 -3.19
C ILE A 119 -4.44 -11.50 -4.13
N SER A 120 -3.23 -11.98 -4.45
CA SER A 120 -2.32 -11.29 -5.39
C SER A 120 -2.93 -11.16 -6.79
N SER A 121 -3.51 -12.24 -7.33
CA SER A 121 -4.17 -12.19 -8.64
C SER A 121 -5.46 -11.35 -8.63
N SER A 122 -6.20 -11.34 -7.53
CA SER A 122 -7.38 -10.49 -7.36
C SER A 122 -7.00 -9.02 -7.23
N ASN A 123 -5.95 -8.69 -6.47
CA ASN A 123 -5.45 -7.33 -6.36
C ASN A 123 -4.97 -6.81 -7.72
N ALA A 124 -4.25 -7.63 -8.49
CA ALA A 124 -3.87 -7.28 -9.86
C ALA A 124 -5.09 -6.98 -10.74
N LYS A 125 -6.15 -7.79 -10.66
CA LYS A 125 -7.41 -7.57 -11.40
C LYS A 125 -8.20 -6.36 -10.93
N VAL A 126 -8.22 -6.06 -9.63
CA VAL A 126 -8.94 -4.91 -9.04
C VAL A 126 -8.20 -3.60 -9.31
N ASP A 127 -6.87 -3.66 -9.35
CA ASP A 127 -6.06 -2.52 -9.75
C ASP A 127 -6.19 -2.23 -11.24
N GLU A 128 -6.66 -3.16 -12.06
CA GLU A 128 -6.94 -2.95 -13.48
C GLU A 128 -8.37 -2.46 -13.74
N ILE A 129 -8.49 -1.26 -14.32
CA ILE A 129 -9.72 -0.73 -14.90
C ILE A 129 -9.60 -0.86 -16.42
N LYS A 130 -10.54 -1.57 -17.06
CA LYS A 130 -10.57 -1.72 -18.52
C LYS A 130 -11.18 -0.48 -19.16
N LEU A 131 -10.42 0.20 -20.00
CA LEU A 131 -10.89 1.30 -20.85
C LEU A 131 -10.52 1.01 -22.29
N LEU A 132 -11.52 0.98 -23.17
CA LEU A 132 -11.34 0.71 -24.61
C LEU A 132 -10.58 -0.59 -24.92
N GLY A 133 -10.73 -1.61 -24.07
CA GLY A 133 -10.07 -2.92 -24.24
C GLY A 133 -8.63 -3.00 -23.68
N MET A 134 -8.04 -1.90 -23.22
CA MET A 134 -6.74 -1.88 -22.54
C MET A 134 -6.92 -1.80 -21.02
N SER A 135 -6.12 -2.55 -20.28
CA SER A 135 -6.07 -2.51 -18.81
C SER A 135 -5.22 -1.32 -18.35
N PHE A 136 -5.78 -0.44 -17.53
CA PHE A 136 -5.05 0.64 -16.86
C PHE A 136 -5.06 0.44 -15.36
N THR A 137 -3.96 0.77 -14.67
CA THR A 137 -3.97 0.75 -13.20
C THR A 137 -4.90 1.84 -12.65
N LYS A 138 -5.51 1.62 -11.47
CA LYS A 138 -6.37 2.61 -10.80
C LYS A 138 -5.67 3.97 -10.62
N ALA A 139 -4.37 3.93 -10.32
CA ALA A 139 -3.53 5.12 -10.20
C ALA A 139 -3.33 5.83 -11.55
N ALA A 140 -3.06 5.08 -12.62
CA ALA A 140 -2.93 5.64 -13.97
C ALA A 140 -4.25 6.26 -14.44
N TYR A 141 -5.38 5.59 -14.21
CA TYR A 141 -6.71 6.13 -14.53
C TYR A 141 -6.98 7.44 -13.79
N ASN A 142 -6.81 7.46 -12.47
CA ASN A 142 -7.08 8.66 -11.67
C ASN A 142 -6.17 9.82 -12.09
N THR A 143 -4.89 9.55 -12.34
CA THR A 143 -3.93 10.55 -12.82
C THR A 143 -4.31 11.08 -14.21
N LEU A 144 -4.67 10.20 -15.14
CA LEU A 144 -5.10 10.59 -16.48
C LEU A 144 -6.39 11.44 -16.43
N MET A 145 -7.37 11.02 -15.62
CA MET A 145 -8.66 11.70 -15.53
C MET A 145 -8.51 13.11 -14.95
N TRP A 146 -7.86 13.25 -13.79
CA TRP A 146 -7.59 14.57 -13.20
C TRP A 146 -6.60 15.38 -14.04
N GLY A 147 -5.63 14.74 -14.68
CA GLY A 147 -4.72 15.38 -15.63
C GLY A 147 -5.47 16.02 -16.79
N LEU A 148 -6.48 15.34 -17.33
CA LEU A 148 -7.33 15.88 -18.39
C LEU A 148 -8.19 17.05 -17.90
N VAL A 149 -8.81 16.92 -16.71
CA VAL A 149 -9.63 17.96 -16.09
C VAL A 149 -8.80 19.23 -15.82
N ILE A 150 -7.63 19.08 -15.22
CA ILE A 150 -6.72 20.20 -14.93
C ILE A 150 -6.17 20.77 -16.24
N GLY A 151 -5.78 19.92 -17.19
CA GLY A 151 -5.26 20.34 -18.49
C GLY A 151 -6.26 21.21 -19.26
N PHE A 152 -7.52 20.77 -19.37
CA PHE A 152 -8.57 21.58 -19.99
C PHE A 152 -8.93 22.83 -19.17
N GLY A 153 -8.89 22.74 -17.84
CA GLY A 153 -9.07 23.90 -16.96
C GLY A 153 -8.03 24.98 -17.23
N VAL A 154 -6.75 24.62 -17.30
CA VAL A 154 -5.66 25.54 -17.62
C VAL A 154 -5.79 26.10 -19.04
N ALA A 155 -6.10 25.25 -20.01
CA ALA A 155 -6.31 25.70 -21.40
C ALA A 155 -7.45 26.73 -21.50
N LEU A 156 -8.58 26.51 -20.82
CA LEU A 156 -9.69 27.47 -20.78
C LEU A 156 -9.29 28.78 -20.13
N VAL A 157 -8.55 28.74 -19.02
CA VAL A 157 -8.06 29.93 -18.34
C VAL A 157 -7.18 30.76 -19.27
N ILE A 158 -6.25 30.12 -19.98
CA ILE A 158 -5.38 30.80 -20.98
C ILE A 158 -6.22 31.46 -22.06
N VAL A 159 -7.21 30.76 -22.63
CA VAL A 159 -8.08 31.29 -23.68
C VAL A 159 -8.91 32.48 -23.20
N ILE A 160 -9.45 32.42 -21.98
CA ILE A 160 -10.24 33.52 -21.42
C ILE A 160 -9.36 34.76 -21.22
N PHE A 161 -8.18 34.61 -20.63
CA PHE A 161 -7.27 35.73 -20.40
C PHE A 161 -6.74 36.34 -21.70
N SER A 162 -6.34 35.50 -22.66
CA SER A 162 -5.88 35.99 -23.96
C SER A 162 -7.00 36.73 -24.70
N THR A 163 -8.20 36.16 -24.76
CA THR A 163 -9.35 36.76 -25.43
C THR A 163 -9.79 38.06 -24.76
N ALA A 164 -9.76 38.15 -23.43
CA ALA A 164 -10.08 39.37 -22.70
C ALA A 164 -9.09 40.51 -23.03
N GLY A 165 -7.79 40.19 -23.13
CA GLY A 165 -6.75 41.13 -23.56
C GLY A 165 -7.02 41.69 -24.96
N TYR A 166 -7.22 40.81 -25.95
CA TYR A 166 -7.48 41.21 -27.33
C TYR A 166 -8.76 42.03 -27.48
N LYS A 167 -9.84 41.67 -26.77
CA LYS A 167 -11.10 42.42 -26.79
C LYS A 167 -10.95 43.84 -26.25
N ARG A 168 -10.12 44.04 -25.22
CA ARG A 168 -9.88 45.37 -24.64
C ARG A 168 -9.14 46.27 -25.62
N GLU A 169 -8.09 45.76 -26.25
CA GLU A 169 -7.32 46.52 -27.23
C GLU A 169 -8.14 46.84 -28.48
N ALA A 170 -8.91 45.88 -28.99
CA ALA A 170 -9.79 46.10 -30.14
C ALA A 170 -10.83 47.20 -29.84
N LYS A 171 -11.48 47.16 -28.68
CA LYS A 171 -12.42 48.22 -28.27
C LYS A 171 -11.75 49.58 -28.15
N TYR A 172 -10.53 49.64 -27.61
CA TYR A 172 -9.77 50.88 -27.51
C TYR A 172 -9.48 51.48 -28.89
N ARG A 173 -9.02 50.66 -29.83
CA ARG A 173 -8.75 51.09 -31.21
C ARG A 173 -10.01 51.56 -31.92
N VAL A 174 -11.12 50.81 -31.82
CA VAL A 174 -12.41 51.22 -32.41
C VAL A 174 -12.85 52.58 -31.86
N LYS A 175 -12.80 52.76 -30.54
CA LYS A 175 -13.17 54.04 -29.92
C LYS A 175 -12.29 55.20 -30.40
N LEU A 176 -10.98 54.98 -30.52
CA LEU A 176 -10.05 56.00 -31.01
C LEU A 176 -10.33 56.39 -32.47
N TYR A 177 -10.68 55.41 -33.31
CA TYR A 177 -11.11 55.68 -34.69
C TYR A 177 -12.43 56.44 -34.75
N GLU A 178 -13.39 56.11 -33.89
CA GLU A 178 -14.67 56.84 -33.79
C GLU A 178 -14.44 58.29 -33.39
N GLU A 179 -13.63 58.54 -32.35
CA GLU A 179 -13.27 59.87 -31.87
C GLU A 179 -12.57 60.69 -32.96
N LEU A 180 -11.57 60.11 -33.63
CA LEU A 180 -10.87 60.77 -34.74
C LEU A 180 -11.81 61.07 -35.93
N SER A 181 -12.73 60.15 -36.24
CA SER A 181 -13.73 60.34 -37.28
C SER A 181 -14.69 61.48 -36.94
N GLU A 182 -15.15 61.54 -35.69
CA GLU A 182 -16.02 62.61 -35.20
C GLU A 182 -15.32 63.98 -35.25
N GLU A 183 -14.07 64.06 -34.79
CA GLU A 183 -13.26 65.28 -34.88
C GLU A 183 -13.05 65.74 -36.32
N PHE A 184 -12.78 64.79 -37.24
CA PHE A 184 -12.58 65.11 -38.65
C PHE A 184 -13.87 65.63 -39.32
N GLN A 185 -15.03 65.04 -38.99
CA GLN A 185 -16.32 65.54 -39.45
C GLN A 185 -16.63 66.92 -38.89
N ALA A 186 -16.37 67.14 -37.60
CA ALA A 186 -16.53 68.45 -36.97
C ALA A 186 -15.59 69.50 -37.59
N TYR A 187 -14.35 69.14 -37.92
CA TYR A 187 -13.41 70.01 -38.62
C TYR A 187 -13.92 70.39 -40.01
N LYS A 188 -14.41 69.42 -40.80
CA LYS A 188 -15.00 69.69 -42.12
C LYS A 188 -16.21 70.61 -42.03
N ALA A 189 -17.09 70.39 -41.06
CA ALA A 189 -18.25 71.26 -40.83
C ALA A 189 -17.80 72.69 -40.50
N LYS A 190 -16.87 72.86 -39.56
CA LYS A 190 -16.32 74.18 -39.19
C LYS A 190 -15.59 74.86 -40.34
N ALA A 191 -14.85 74.11 -41.16
CA ALA A 191 -14.17 74.66 -42.33
C ALA A 191 -15.16 75.20 -43.36
N ASN A 192 -16.21 74.43 -43.66
CA ASN A 192 -17.29 74.86 -44.56
C ASN A 192 -18.05 76.07 -44.02
N GLU A 193 -18.32 76.13 -42.71
CA GLU A 193 -18.91 77.30 -42.08
C GLU A 193 -18.01 78.54 -42.20
N LYS A 194 -16.70 78.41 -42.02
CA LYS A 194 -15.72 79.49 -42.22
C LYS A 194 -15.70 79.97 -43.67
N GLU A 195 -15.66 79.05 -44.64
CA GLU A 195 -15.71 79.39 -46.07
C GLU A 195 -17.01 80.13 -46.43
N LYS A 196 -18.15 79.63 -45.95
CA LYS A 196 -19.46 80.30 -46.13
C LYS A 196 -19.49 81.68 -45.49
N LYS A 197 -18.90 81.84 -44.30
CA LYS A 197 -18.83 83.14 -43.61
C LYS A 197 -17.92 84.11 -44.37
N LEU A 198 -16.74 83.67 -44.79
CA LEU A 198 -15.81 84.48 -45.58
C LEU A 198 -16.42 84.91 -46.92
N ALA A 199 -17.15 84.02 -47.59
CA ALA A 199 -17.86 84.36 -48.83
C ALA A 199 -18.94 85.43 -48.59
N ARG A 200 -19.69 85.35 -47.49
CA ARG A 200 -20.68 86.37 -47.11
C ARG A 200 -20.02 87.71 -46.75
N GLU A 201 -18.90 87.68 -46.02
CA GLU A 201 -18.13 88.87 -45.69
C GLU A 201 -17.56 89.54 -46.95
N LEU A 202 -16.94 88.77 -47.85
CA LEU A 202 -16.41 89.26 -49.12
C LEU A 202 -17.52 89.86 -50.00
N GLN A 203 -18.70 89.23 -50.05
CA GLN A 203 -19.85 89.80 -50.75
C GLN A 203 -20.33 91.11 -50.10
N THR A 204 -20.34 91.18 -48.77
CA THR A 204 -20.72 92.41 -48.04
C THR A 204 -19.71 93.54 -48.27
N GLU A 205 -18.41 93.22 -48.30
CA GLU A 205 -17.36 94.18 -48.65
C GLU A 205 -17.47 94.68 -50.09
N ARG A 206 -17.75 93.78 -51.05
CA ARG A 206 -18.03 94.18 -52.45
C ARG A 206 -19.22 95.11 -52.55
N ASN A 207 -20.35 94.74 -51.93
CA ASN A 207 -21.55 95.57 -51.93
C ASN A 207 -21.28 96.96 -51.30
N LYS A 208 -20.48 97.01 -50.23
CA LYS A 208 -20.11 98.26 -49.55
C LYS A 208 -19.16 99.13 -50.40
N LEU A 209 -18.23 98.52 -51.14
CA LEU A 209 -17.35 99.25 -52.07
C LEU A 209 -18.12 99.82 -53.25
N ASP A 210 -19.07 99.07 -53.82
CA ASP A 210 -19.94 99.55 -54.90
C ASP A 210 -20.79 100.75 -54.44
N GLU A 211 -21.32 100.73 -53.21
CA GLU A 211 -22.04 101.85 -52.60
C GLU A 211 -21.16 103.10 -52.40
N LEU A 212 -19.89 102.93 -52.01
CA LEU A 212 -18.94 104.02 -51.77
C LEU A 212 -18.34 104.62 -53.07
N LEU A 213 -18.12 103.79 -54.09
CA LEU A 213 -17.54 104.20 -55.37
C LEU A 213 -18.57 104.73 -56.38
N GLY A 214 -19.87 104.68 -56.03
CA GLY A 214 -20.92 105.43 -56.69
C GLY A 214 -20.95 105.26 -58.21
N ARG A 215 -21.09 104.01 -58.67
CA ARG A 215 -21.47 103.70 -60.04
C ARG A 215 -22.51 102.61 -60.10
#